data_AF-A0A2D9Y1L9-F1
#
_entry.id   AF-A0A2D9Y1L9-F1
#
_cell.length_a   1.000
_cell.length_b   1.000
_cell.length_c   1.000
_cell.angle_alpha   90.00
_cell.angle_beta   90.00
_cell.angle_gamma   90.00
#
_symmetry.space_group_name_H-M   'P 1'
#
loop_
_entity.id
_entity.type
_entity.pdbx_description
1 polymer ?
#
loop_
_entity_poly.entity_id
_entity_poly.type
_entity_poly.pdbx_seq_one_letter_code
_entity_poly.pdbx_strand_id
1 'polypeptide(L)'
;MVLLFENMFGVNGLGVEDNFFELGGDSLKAVMLINKLKNDFGVMLTISEIFSSKTIIEISKLIDQENWIKEDISEREEIDTIVI
;
A
#
# COMPACT_ATOMS: atom_id res chain seq x y z
N MET A 1 9.16 0.70 -1.99
CA MET A 1 8.28 1.77 -1.48
C MET A 1 8.91 3.15 -1.53
N VAL A 2 10.10 3.35 -0.92
CA VAL A 2 10.78 4.66 -0.87
C VAL A 2 10.87 5.36 -2.24
N LEU A 3 11.36 4.67 -3.27
CA LEU A 3 11.45 5.21 -4.64
C LEU A 3 10.10 5.68 -5.22
N LEU A 4 8.99 5.04 -4.84
CA LEU A 4 7.66 5.47 -5.27
C LEU A 4 7.31 6.82 -4.65
N PHE A 5 7.62 7.02 -3.37
CA PHE A 5 7.40 8.28 -2.66
C PHE A 5 8.31 9.37 -3.21
N GLU A 6 9.59 9.09 -3.40
CA GLU A 6 10.55 10.03 -4.02
C GLU A 6 10.04 10.53 -5.38
N ASN A 7 9.58 9.62 -6.24
CA ASN A 7 9.01 9.98 -7.54
C ASN A 7 7.71 10.78 -7.43
N MET A 8 6.86 10.45 -6.45
CA MET A 8 5.57 11.13 -6.25
C MET A 8 5.73 12.55 -5.69
N PHE A 9 6.69 12.74 -4.79
CA PHE A 9 6.95 14.02 -4.13
C PHE A 9 8.03 14.87 -4.82
N GLY A 10 8.79 14.30 -5.75
CA GLY A 10 9.87 14.99 -6.45
C GLY A 10 11.08 15.28 -5.55
N VAL A 11 11.35 14.40 -4.60
CA VAL A 11 12.43 14.53 -3.59
C VAL A 11 13.33 13.30 -3.64
N ASN A 12 14.53 13.39 -3.08
CA ASN A 12 15.49 12.28 -2.99
C ASN A 12 16.01 12.14 -1.56
N GLY A 13 16.50 10.94 -1.21
CA GLY A 13 17.12 10.65 0.07
C GLY A 13 16.10 10.36 1.17
N LEU A 14 14.90 9.86 0.82
CA LEU A 14 13.89 9.54 1.82
C LEU A 14 14.26 8.27 2.61
N GLY A 15 14.04 8.32 3.92
CA GLY A 15 14.06 7.18 4.83
C GLY A 15 12.68 6.51 4.94
N VAL A 16 12.66 5.28 5.43
CA VAL A 16 11.41 4.51 5.62
C VAL A 16 10.50 5.06 6.72
N GLU A 17 11.06 5.85 7.64
CA GLU A 17 10.34 6.52 8.73
C GLU A 17 9.83 7.91 8.33
N ASP A 18 10.09 8.37 7.11
CA ASP A 18 9.62 9.69 6.67
C ASP A 18 8.09 9.72 6.61
N ASN A 19 7.54 10.81 7.15
CA ASN A 19 6.12 10.96 7.32
C ASN A 19 5.47 11.51 6.03
N PHE A 20 4.46 10.79 5.52
CA PHE A 20 3.72 11.16 4.31
C PHE A 20 3.21 12.60 4.34
N PHE A 21 2.71 13.08 5.48
CA PHE A 21 2.18 14.44 5.63
C PHE A 21 3.28 15.49 5.73
N GLU A 22 4.41 15.18 6.36
CA GLU A 22 5.56 16.08 6.44
C GLU A 22 6.21 16.28 5.06
N LEU A 23 6.11 15.29 4.17
CA LEU A 23 6.48 15.38 2.76
C LEU A 23 5.51 16.21 1.90
N GLY A 24 4.44 16.75 2.50
CA GLY A 24 3.40 17.50 1.80
C GLY A 24 2.27 16.63 1.25
N GLY A 25 2.08 15.44 1.84
CA GLY A 25 0.96 14.54 1.56
C GLY A 25 -0.38 15.15 1.91
N ASP A 26 -1.36 14.93 1.05
CA ASP A 26 -2.74 15.38 1.19
C ASP A 26 -3.70 14.31 0.65
N SER A 27 -5.01 14.59 0.65
CA SER A 27 -6.02 13.66 0.14
C SER A 27 -5.84 13.30 -1.33
N LEU A 28 -5.39 14.24 -2.16
CA LEU A 28 -5.18 14.00 -3.59
C LEU A 28 -3.97 13.06 -3.79
N LYS A 29 -2.85 13.32 -3.10
CA LYS A 29 -1.69 12.44 -3.14
C LYS A 29 -1.99 11.06 -2.57
N ALA A 30 -2.82 10.98 -1.54
CA ALA A 30 -3.26 9.69 -1.00
C ALA A 30 -4.07 8.90 -2.03
N VAL A 31 -5.01 9.54 -2.74
CA VAL A 31 -5.74 8.90 -3.84
C VAL A 31 -4.81 8.47 -4.98
N MET A 32 -3.82 9.29 -5.34
CA MET A 32 -2.81 8.93 -6.34
C MET A 32 -1.98 7.73 -5.90
N LEU A 33 -1.53 7.71 -4.64
CA LEU A 33 -0.79 6.61 -4.04
C LEU A 33 -1.61 5.32 -4.08
N ILE A 34 -2.87 5.36 -3.62
CA ILE A 34 -3.79 4.20 -3.64
C ILE A 34 -3.93 3.63 -5.05
N ASN A 35 -4.16 4.48 -6.05
CA ASN A 35 -4.27 4.03 -7.44
C ASN A 35 -2.96 3.41 -7.95
N LYS A 36 -1.82 3.98 -7.57
CA LYS A 36 -0.51 3.43 -7.95
C LYS A 36 -0.22 2.10 -7.27
N LEU A 37 -0.58 1.95 -5.98
CA LEU A 37 -0.45 0.69 -5.25
C LEU A 37 -1.33 -0.41 -5.85
N LYS A 38 -2.56 -0.06 -6.25
CA LYS A 38 -3.46 -0.98 -6.95
C LYS A 38 -2.88 -1.47 -8.27
N ASN A 39 -2.30 -0.56 -9.06
CA ASN A 39 -1.76 -0.91 -10.37
C ASN A 39 -0.43 -1.69 -10.28
N ASP A 40 0.45 -1.29 -9.37
CA ASP A 40 1.81 -1.85 -9.29
C ASP A 40 1.86 -3.13 -8.43
N PHE A 41 0.97 -3.26 -7.42
CA PHE A 41 0.99 -4.37 -6.45
C PHE A 41 -0.35 -5.13 -6.33
N GLY A 42 -1.41 -4.69 -7.02
CA GLY A 42 -2.74 -5.30 -6.88
C GLY A 42 -3.41 -5.02 -5.54
N VAL A 43 -2.85 -4.16 -4.67
CA VAL A 43 -3.38 -3.86 -3.33
C VAL A 43 -4.23 -2.60 -3.37
N MET A 44 -5.42 -2.65 -2.76
CA MET A 44 -6.34 -1.52 -2.71
C MET A 44 -6.52 -1.04 -1.27
N LEU A 45 -5.67 -0.09 -0.86
CA LEU A 45 -5.81 0.57 0.44
C LEU A 45 -6.90 1.66 0.39
N THR A 46 -7.47 1.94 1.54
CA THR A 46 -8.40 3.05 1.78
C THR A 46 -7.66 4.32 2.19
N ILE A 47 -8.32 5.47 2.02
CA ILE A 47 -7.77 6.74 2.48
C ILE A 47 -7.58 6.78 4.00
N SER A 48 -8.45 6.10 4.74
CA SER A 48 -8.38 6.01 6.21
C SER A 48 -7.13 5.25 6.65
N GLU A 49 -6.76 4.18 5.94
CA GLU A 49 -5.56 3.40 6.23
C GLU A 49 -4.28 4.18 5.95
N ILE A 50 -4.22 4.92 4.84
CA ILE A 50 -3.11 5.85 4.56
C ILE A 50 -3.02 6.90 5.65
N PHE A 51 -4.14 7.50 6.07
CA PHE A 51 -4.11 8.57 7.06
C PHE A 51 -3.77 8.08 8.47
N SER A 52 -4.07 6.83 8.77
CA SER A 52 -3.69 6.18 10.03
C SER A 52 -2.22 5.72 10.03
N SER A 53 -1.62 5.56 8.85
CA SER A 53 -0.24 5.11 8.64
C SER A 53 0.64 6.28 8.20
N LYS A 54 1.34 6.88 9.16
CA LYS A 54 2.01 8.16 8.95
C LYS A 54 3.28 8.01 8.13
N THR A 55 3.95 6.87 8.22
CA THR A 55 5.28 6.65 7.64
C THR A 55 5.26 5.70 6.45
N ILE A 56 6.31 5.75 5.63
CA ILE A 56 6.50 4.85 4.49
C ILE A 56 6.52 3.37 4.94
N ILE A 57 7.13 3.06 6.08
CA ILE A 57 7.21 1.71 6.62
C ILE A 57 5.83 1.20 7.09
N GLU A 58 5.01 2.04 7.72
CA GLU A 58 3.66 1.66 8.14
C GLU A 58 2.77 1.36 6.93
N ILE A 59 2.83 2.20 5.88
CA ILE A 59 2.10 1.97 4.64
C ILE A 59 2.58 0.69 3.94
N SER A 60 3.87 0.39 3.98
CA SER A 60 4.42 -0.85 3.41
C SER A 60 3.87 -2.10 4.11
N LYS A 61 3.74 -2.05 5.44
CA LYS A 61 3.18 -3.18 6.22
C LYS A 61 1.73 -3.49 5.86
N LEU A 62 0.92 -2.48 5.54
CA LEU A 62 -0.46 -2.69 5.10
C LEU A 62 -0.53 -3.49 3.79
N ILE A 63 0.41 -3.24 2.87
CA ILE A 63 0.50 -3.94 1.60
C ILE A 63 0.86 -5.41 1.82
N ASP A 64 1.82 -5.68 2.70
CA ASP A 64 2.21 -7.04 3.03
C ASP A 64 1.05 -7.82 3.65
N GLN A 65 0.25 -7.18 4.51
CA GLN A 65 -0.94 -7.79 5.11
C GLN A 65 -2.03 -8.11 4.09
N GLU A 66 -2.33 -7.20 3.17
CA GLU A 66 -3.29 -7.42 2.09
C GLU A 66 -2.85 -8.54 1.14
N ASN A 67 -1.55 -8.63 0.85
CA ASN A 67 -1.02 -9.71 0.02
C ASN A 67 -1.13 -11.07 0.71
N TRP A 68 -0.82 -11.15 2.01
CA TRP A 68 -0.99 -12.41 2.78
C TRP A 68 -2.43 -12.90 2.79
N ILE A 69 -3.41 -11.98 2.91
CA ILE A 69 -4.83 -12.34 2.86
C ILE A 69 -5.19 -12.91 1.49
N LYS A 70 -4.70 -12.31 0.40
CA LYS A 70 -4.99 -12.79 -0.96
C LYS A 70 -4.36 -14.16 -1.25
N GLU A 71 -3.14 -14.40 -0.78
CA GLU A 71 -2.44 -15.68 -0.95
C GLU A 71 -3.17 -16.80 -0.18
N ASP A 72 -3.51 -16.60 1.10
CA ASP A 72 -4.17 -17.63 1.93
C ASP A 72 -5.61 -17.95 1.46
N ILE A 73 -6.36 -16.95 0.98
CA ILE A 73 -7.72 -17.17 0.45
C ILE A 73 -7.68 -17.86 -0.92
N SER A 74 -6.72 -17.52 -1.79
CA SER A 74 -6.54 -18.16 -3.09
C SER A 74 -6.26 -19.66 -2.97
N GLU A 75 -5.54 -20.09 -1.94
CA GLU A 75 -5.24 -21.51 -1.70
C GLU A 75 -6.43 -22.31 -1.13
N ARG A 76 -7.40 -21.64 -0.49
CA ARG A 76 -8.58 -22.30 0.11
C ARG A 76 -9.74 -22.47 -0.88
N GLU A 77 -9.96 -21.52 -1.79
CA GLU A 77 -11.06 -21.57 -2.77
C GLU A 77 -10.90 -22.69 -3.83
N GLU A 78 -9.67 -23.14 -4.13
CA GLU A 78 -9.44 -24.27 -5.04
C GLU A 78 -9.87 -25.63 -4.46
N ILE A 79 -9.91 -25.79 -3.13
CA ILE A 79 -10.19 -27.08 -2.48
C ILE A 79 -11.70 -27.35 -2.38
N ASP A 80 -12.53 -26.31 -2.25
CA ASP A 80 -13.98 -26.45 -2.11
C ASP A 80 -14.71 -26.78 -3.43
N THR A 81 -14.06 -26.62 -4.59
CA THR A 81 -14.66 -26.98 -5.90
C THR A 81 -14.47 -28.45 -6.27
N ILE A 82 -13.53 -29.17 -5.62
CA ILE A 82 -13.17 -30.55 -5.99
C ILE A 82 -13.93 -31.62 -5.18
N VAL A 83 -14.71 -31.22 -4.16
CA VAL A 83 -15.51 -32.14 -3.34
C VAL A 83 -17.01 -31.92 -3.56
N ILE A 84 -17.49 -32.24 -4.77
CA ILE A 84 -18.91 -32.54 -5.06
C ILE A 84 -19.03 -33.71 -6.01
#